data_AF-A0A7Z0P711-F1
#
_entry.id   AF-A0A7Z0P711-F1
#
_cell.length_a   1.000
_cell.length_b   1.000
_cell.length_c   1.000
_cell.angle_alpha   90.00
_cell.angle_beta   90.00
_cell.angle_gamma   90.00
#
_symmetry.space_group_name_H-M   'P 1'
#
loop_
_entity.id
_entity.type
_entity.pdbx_description
1 polymer ?
#
loop_
_entity_poly.entity_id
_entity_poly.type
_entity_poly.pdbx_seq_one_letter_code
_entity_poly.pdbx_strand_id
1 'polypeptide(L)'
;MSNEKYEKGLKIRTQVLGEAYVKRSIENADDFTRPLQEMVTEYCWGHVWGREGLSLKERSMINLAMISALNRPHELKLHVRGALRNGLSREQIREILLQVGIYCGVPAAVDSFRLAREAFAEADAEASS
;
A
#
# COMPACT_ATOMS: atom_id res chain seq x y z
N MET A 1 5.21 23.56 9.54
CA MET A 1 5.27 22.72 8.31
C MET A 1 3.83 22.51 7.89
N SER A 2 3.48 22.81 6.62
CA SER A 2 2.12 23.24 6.29
C SER A 2 1.09 22.12 6.38
N ASN A 3 -0.01 22.41 7.10
CA ASN A 3 -1.24 21.64 7.18
C ASN A 3 -1.66 21.04 5.81
N GLU A 4 -1.40 21.75 4.72
CA GLU A 4 -1.69 21.33 3.34
C GLU A 4 -1.03 20.00 2.92
N LYS A 5 0.25 19.76 3.26
CA LYS A 5 0.91 18.49 2.90
C LYS A 5 0.32 17.33 3.68
N TYR A 6 0.01 17.56 4.95
CA TYR A 6 -0.65 16.57 5.79
C TYR A 6 -2.05 16.26 5.24
N GLU A 7 -2.88 17.27 4.95
CA GLU A 7 -4.22 17.11 4.40
C GLU A 7 -4.23 16.38 3.05
N LYS A 8 -3.34 16.79 2.13
CA LYS A 8 -3.13 16.09 0.85
C LYS A 8 -2.72 14.64 1.07
N GLY A 9 -1.78 14.43 1.99
CA GLY A 9 -1.29 13.10 2.34
C GLY A 9 -2.38 12.22 2.92
N LEU A 10 -3.19 12.76 3.82
CA LEU A 10 -4.31 12.06 4.43
C LEU A 10 -5.34 11.63 3.38
N LYS A 11 -5.66 12.51 2.41
CA LYS A 11 -6.55 12.18 1.30
C LYS A 11 -6.02 11.02 0.45
N ILE A 12 -4.77 11.08 0.02
CA ILE A 12 -4.16 10.02 -0.80
C ILE A 12 -4.04 8.72 0.02
N ARG A 13 -3.56 8.81 1.26
CA ARG A 13 -3.43 7.66 2.16
C ARG A 13 -4.76 6.95 2.35
N THR A 14 -5.85 7.69 2.56
CA THR A 14 -7.20 7.15 2.69
C THR A 14 -7.69 6.51 1.39
N GLN A 15 -7.45 7.14 0.24
CA GLN A 15 -7.80 6.57 -1.06
C GLN A 15 -7.11 5.22 -1.30
N VAL A 16 -5.82 5.12 -0.95
CA VAL A 16 -5.04 3.89 -1.20
C VAL A 16 -5.31 2.84 -0.12
N LEU A 17 -5.13 3.17 1.16
CA LEU A 17 -5.18 2.19 2.24
C LEU A 17 -6.61 1.86 2.71
N GLY A 18 -7.58 2.73 2.39
CA GLY A 18 -8.97 2.61 2.80
C GLY A 18 -9.25 3.37 4.10
N GLU A 19 -10.43 3.98 4.16
CA GLU A 19 -10.87 4.85 5.27
C GLU A 19 -10.82 4.16 6.63
N ALA A 20 -11.39 2.95 6.73
CA ALA A 20 -11.42 2.20 7.99
C ALA A 20 -10.01 1.91 8.55
N TYR A 21 -9.03 1.64 7.67
CA TYR A 21 -7.65 1.40 8.09
C TYR A 21 -7.00 2.70 8.58
N VAL A 22 -7.13 3.79 7.81
CA VAL A 22 -6.50 5.08 8.17
C VAL A 22 -7.11 5.65 9.43
N LYS A 23 -8.44 5.58 9.60
CA LYS A 23 -9.14 5.98 10.81
C LYS A 23 -8.61 5.25 12.04
N ARG A 24 -8.55 3.91 12.01
CA ARG A 24 -7.97 3.11 13.11
C ARG A 24 -6.52 3.49 13.39
N SER A 25 -5.72 3.74 12.36
CA SER A 25 -4.31 4.12 12.51
C SER A 25 -4.11 5.48 13.18
N ILE A 26 -5.07 6.41 13.04
CA ILE A 26 -5.03 7.73 13.68
C ILE A 26 -5.59 7.65 15.10
N GLU A 27 -6.72 6.95 15.28
CA GLU A 27 -7.38 6.81 16.59
C GLU A 27 -6.50 6.05 17.60
N ASN A 28 -5.75 5.05 17.14
CA ASN A 28 -4.85 4.28 17.99
C ASN A 28 -3.45 4.93 18.15
N ALA A 29 -3.22 6.12 17.59
CA ALA A 29 -1.92 6.78 17.67
C ALA A 29 -1.71 7.44 19.05
N ASP A 30 -0.84 6.84 19.84
CA ASP A 30 -0.34 7.38 21.11
C ASP A 30 0.86 8.33 20.90
N ASP A 31 1.38 8.89 22.00
CA ASP A 31 2.53 9.80 21.96
C ASP A 31 3.78 9.17 21.31
N PHE A 32 3.91 7.83 21.38
CA PHE A 32 5.03 7.12 20.79
C PHE A 32 4.90 6.99 19.26
N THR A 33 3.71 6.69 18.76
CA THR A 33 3.48 6.39 17.34
C THR A 33 3.00 7.60 16.52
N ARG A 34 2.44 8.63 17.17
CA ARG A 34 1.92 9.82 16.49
C ARG A 34 2.94 10.54 15.61
N PRO A 35 4.20 10.80 16.05
CA PRO A 35 5.19 11.44 15.20
C PRO A 35 5.50 10.63 13.93
N LEU A 36 5.48 9.30 14.03
CA LEU A 36 5.63 8.41 12.87
C LEU A 36 4.43 8.53 11.90
N GLN A 37 3.21 8.55 12.44
CA GLN A 37 1.99 8.70 11.63
C GLN A 37 1.96 10.03 10.88
N GLU A 38 2.35 11.11 11.55
CA GLU A 38 2.47 12.45 10.95
C GLU A 38 3.52 12.45 9.84
N MET A 39 4.73 11.98 10.14
CA MET A 39 5.81 11.90 9.15
C MET A 39 5.41 11.06 7.93
N VAL A 40 4.82 9.88 8.11
CA VAL A 40 4.39 9.02 7.01
C VAL A 40 3.30 9.72 6.19
N THR A 41 2.32 10.33 6.84
CA THR A 41 1.22 11.04 6.17
C THR A 41 1.74 12.21 5.33
N GLU A 42 2.63 13.03 5.88
CA GLU A 42 3.17 14.18 5.15
C GLU A 42 4.15 13.78 4.04
N TYR A 43 5.18 12.99 4.37
CA TYR A 43 6.28 12.74 3.45
C TYR A 43 6.00 11.63 2.46
N CYS A 44 5.46 10.50 2.91
CA CYS A 44 5.13 9.41 2.00
C CYS A 44 3.98 9.85 1.11
N TRP A 45 2.84 10.20 1.73
CA TRP A 45 1.61 10.41 0.98
C TRP A 45 1.49 11.83 0.41
N GLY A 46 1.69 12.86 1.23
CA GLY A 46 1.52 14.25 0.84
C GLY A 46 2.59 14.74 -0.13
N HIS A 47 3.82 14.26 0.04
CA HIS A 47 4.94 14.58 -0.82
C HIS A 47 5.14 13.53 -1.92
N VAL A 48 5.76 12.38 -1.65
CA VAL A 48 6.26 11.49 -2.71
C VAL A 48 5.13 10.90 -3.56
N TRP A 49 4.08 10.34 -2.95
CA TRP A 49 2.94 9.78 -3.68
C TRP A 49 2.08 10.87 -4.34
N GLY A 50 2.07 12.07 -3.77
CA GLY A 50 1.36 13.23 -4.29
C GLY A 50 2.06 13.99 -5.42
N ARG A 51 3.27 13.58 -5.84
CA ARG A 51 3.97 14.18 -6.98
C ARG A 51 3.36 13.76 -8.31
N GLU A 52 3.45 14.65 -9.28
CA GLU A 52 3.15 14.36 -10.68
C GLU A 52 4.20 13.42 -11.30
N GLY A 53 3.91 12.93 -12.52
CA GLY A 53 4.80 12.07 -13.31
C GLY A 53 4.51 10.58 -13.21
N LEU A 54 3.95 10.11 -12.09
CA LEU A 54 3.42 8.74 -11.96
C LEU A 54 2.04 8.76 -11.30
N SER A 55 1.10 8.06 -11.91
CA SER A 55 -0.21 7.78 -11.35
C SER A 55 -0.12 6.93 -10.08
N LEU A 56 -1.18 6.94 -9.26
CA LEU A 56 -1.26 6.07 -8.08
C LEU A 56 -1.19 4.58 -8.45
N LYS A 57 -1.71 4.21 -9.63
CA LYS A 57 -1.61 2.86 -10.19
C LYS A 57 -0.15 2.47 -10.43
N GLU A 58 0.62 3.30 -11.12
CA GLU A 58 2.05 3.04 -11.38
C GLU A 58 2.87 3.02 -10.08
N ARG A 59 2.58 3.91 -9.13
CA ARG A 59 3.22 3.91 -7.82
C ARG A 59 2.93 2.64 -7.03
N SER A 60 1.69 2.16 -7.04
CA SER A 60 1.32 0.88 -6.44
C SER A 60 2.08 -0.29 -7.09
N MET A 61 2.22 -0.31 -8.41
CA MET A 61 2.98 -1.34 -9.12
C MET A 61 4.44 -1.40 -8.63
N ILE A 62 5.12 -0.26 -8.58
CA ILE A 62 6.51 -0.17 -8.13
C ILE A 62 6.61 -0.56 -6.64
N ASN A 63 5.68 -0.05 -5.81
CA ASN A 63 5.70 -0.32 -4.38
C ASN A 63 5.50 -1.80 -4.06
N LEU A 64 4.59 -2.50 -4.77
CA LEU A 64 4.40 -3.95 -4.62
C LEU A 64 5.70 -4.72 -4.89
N ALA A 65 6.42 -4.39 -5.97
CA ALA A 65 7.71 -5.03 -6.25
C ALA A 65 8.74 -4.77 -5.13
N MET A 66 8.85 -3.52 -4.67
CA MET A 66 9.82 -3.16 -3.62
C MET A 66 9.52 -3.83 -2.28
N ILE A 67 8.28 -3.81 -1.80
CA ILE A 67 7.93 -4.39 -0.49
C ILE A 67 7.98 -5.93 -0.50
N SER A 68 7.69 -6.55 -1.65
CA SER A 68 7.93 -7.97 -1.86
C SER A 68 9.43 -8.31 -1.82
N ALA A 69 10.27 -7.55 -2.53
CA ALA A 69 11.73 -7.74 -2.50
C ALA A 69 12.32 -7.56 -1.08
N LEU A 70 11.75 -6.65 -0.30
CA LEU A 70 12.17 -6.36 1.08
C LEU A 70 11.58 -7.33 2.12
N ASN A 71 10.74 -8.29 1.71
CA ASN A 71 10.02 -9.21 2.60
C ASN A 71 9.29 -8.50 3.74
N ARG A 72 8.42 -7.53 3.40
CA ARG A 72 7.58 -6.79 4.37
C ARG A 72 6.14 -7.30 4.30
N PRO A 73 5.81 -8.43 4.96
CA PRO A 73 4.56 -9.14 4.73
C PRO A 73 3.31 -8.36 5.15
N HIS A 74 3.37 -7.64 6.28
CA HIS A 74 2.27 -6.80 6.76
C HIS A 74 1.95 -5.66 5.78
N GLU A 75 2.99 -5.00 5.26
CA GLU A 75 2.84 -3.93 4.27
C GLU A 75 2.37 -4.47 2.92
N LEU A 76 2.89 -5.62 2.48
CA LEU A 76 2.50 -6.21 1.20
C LEU A 76 0.99 -6.48 1.14
N LYS A 77 0.44 -7.12 2.17
CA LYS A 77 -1.00 -7.43 2.21
C LYS A 77 -1.86 -6.16 2.14
N LEU A 78 -1.47 -5.13 2.89
CA LEU A 78 -2.14 -3.83 2.89
C LEU A 78 -2.07 -3.16 1.50
N HIS A 79 -0.89 -3.14 0.89
CA HIS A 79 -0.67 -2.48 -0.40
C HIS A 79 -1.21 -3.26 -1.60
N VAL A 80 -1.43 -4.58 -1.51
CA VAL A 80 -2.16 -5.34 -2.54
C VAL A 80 -3.61 -4.85 -2.61
N ARG A 81 -4.27 -4.65 -1.48
CA ARG A 81 -5.63 -4.08 -1.44
C ARG A 81 -5.64 -2.64 -1.96
N GLY A 82 -4.63 -1.84 -1.59
CA GLY A 82 -4.50 -0.48 -2.13
C GLY A 82 -4.22 -0.43 -3.63
N ALA A 83 -3.46 -1.40 -4.17
CA ALA A 83 -3.23 -1.53 -5.60
C ALA A 83 -4.53 -1.82 -6.37
N LEU A 84 -5.40 -2.67 -5.83
CA LEU A 84 -6.73 -2.91 -6.40
C LEU A 84 -7.58 -1.63 -6.43
N ARG A 85 -7.60 -0.84 -5.33
CA ARG A 85 -8.31 0.45 -5.28
C ARG A 85 -7.76 1.47 -6.28
N ASN A 86 -6.45 1.44 -6.52
CA ASN A 86 -5.79 2.25 -7.54
C ASN A 86 -5.97 1.70 -8.97
N GLY A 87 -6.73 0.62 -9.15
CA GLY A 87 -7.12 0.08 -10.45
C GLY A 87 -6.14 -0.92 -11.07
N LEU A 88 -5.22 -1.52 -10.30
CA LEU A 88 -4.52 -2.73 -10.78
C LEU A 88 -5.49 -3.90 -10.82
N SER A 89 -5.41 -4.70 -11.88
CA SER A 89 -6.10 -6.00 -11.91
C SER A 89 -5.30 -7.07 -11.13
N ARG A 90 -5.96 -8.17 -10.78
CA ARG A 90 -5.29 -9.32 -10.14
C ARG A 90 -4.22 -9.91 -11.06
N GLU A 91 -4.44 -9.87 -12.37
CA GLU A 91 -3.49 -10.31 -13.39
C GLU A 91 -2.26 -9.40 -13.38
N GLN A 92 -2.43 -8.07 -13.33
CA GLN A 92 -1.29 -7.15 -13.24
C GLN A 92 -0.48 -7.38 -11.96
N ILE A 93 -1.14 -7.63 -10.83
CA ILE A 93 -0.47 -7.97 -9.56
C ILE A 93 0.29 -9.30 -9.69
N ARG A 94 -0.30 -10.32 -10.31
CA ARG A 94 0.37 -11.59 -10.59
C ARG A 94 1.65 -11.39 -11.39
N GLU A 95 1.60 -10.63 -12.49
CA GLU A 95 2.78 -10.40 -13.34
C GLU A 95 3.92 -9.70 -12.57
N ILE A 96 3.59 -8.74 -11.68
CA ILE A 96 4.57 -8.09 -10.81
C ILE A 96 5.25 -9.12 -9.89
N LEU A 97 4.48 -10.01 -9.27
CA LEU A 97 5.01 -11.00 -8.33
C LEU A 97 5.82 -12.11 -9.03
N LEU A 98 5.48 -12.44 -10.28
CA LEU A 98 6.32 -13.32 -11.10
C LEU A 98 7.69 -12.67 -11.37
N GLN A 99 7.70 -11.37 -11.70
CA GLN A 99 8.95 -10.62 -11.88
C GLN A 99 9.80 -10.62 -10.60
N VAL A 100 9.18 -10.46 -9.43
CA VAL A 100 9.86 -10.60 -8.13
C VAL A 100 10.51 -11.97 -7.99
N GLY A 101 9.86 -13.05 -8.44
CA GLY A 101 10.45 -14.40 -8.40
C GLY A 101 11.75 -14.53 -9.18
N ILE A 102 11.84 -13.84 -10.32
CA ILE A 102 13.03 -13.86 -11.18
C ILE A 102 14.19 -13.04 -10.59
N TYR A 103 13.90 -11.85 -10.07
CA TYR A 103 14.96 -10.91 -9.65
C TYR A 103 15.26 -10.94 -8.15
N CYS A 104 14.34 -11.43 -7.32
CA CYS A 104 14.46 -11.48 -5.86
C CYS A 104 14.40 -12.91 -5.31
N GLY A 105 14.21 -13.91 -6.17
CA GLY A 105 14.22 -15.32 -5.83
C GLY A 105 12.84 -15.91 -5.54
N VAL A 106 12.73 -17.23 -5.76
CA VAL A 106 11.50 -18.00 -5.61
C VAL A 106 10.84 -17.85 -4.22
N PRO A 107 11.58 -17.86 -3.08
CA PRO A 107 10.95 -17.71 -1.76
C PRO A 107 10.18 -16.39 -1.60
N ALA A 108 10.74 -15.27 -2.07
CA ALA A 108 10.09 -13.96 -1.99
C ALA A 108 8.80 -13.92 -2.81
N ALA A 109 8.78 -14.56 -3.98
CA ALA A 109 7.57 -14.72 -4.77
C ALA A 109 6.53 -15.61 -4.07
N VAL A 110 6.92 -16.79 -3.57
CA VAL A 110 6.00 -17.74 -2.91
C VAL A 110 5.27 -17.05 -1.76
N ASP A 111 5.99 -16.35 -0.88
CA ASP A 111 5.37 -15.61 0.22
C ASP A 111 4.49 -14.46 -0.29
N SER A 112 4.95 -13.73 -1.31
CA SER A 112 4.15 -12.65 -1.90
C SER A 112 2.84 -13.13 -2.51
N PHE A 113 2.86 -14.27 -3.20
CA PHE A 113 1.66 -14.89 -3.79
C PHE A 113 0.67 -15.33 -2.72
N ARG A 114 1.15 -15.93 -1.62
CA ARG A 114 0.31 -16.31 -0.49
C ARG A 114 -0.39 -15.08 0.10
N LEU A 115 0.37 -14.03 0.38
CA LEU A 115 -0.16 -12.78 0.94
C LEU A 115 -1.11 -12.05 0.00
N ALA A 116 -0.85 -12.07 -1.31
CA ALA A 116 -1.75 -11.51 -2.31
C ALA A 116 -3.09 -12.24 -2.35
N ARG A 117 -3.09 -13.58 -2.25
CA ARG A 117 -4.34 -14.36 -2.15
C ARG A 117 -5.14 -14.02 -0.90
N GLU A 118 -4.49 -13.89 0.25
CA GLU A 118 -5.16 -13.46 1.48
C GLU A 118 -5.76 -12.06 1.33
N ALA A 119 -5.01 -11.12 0.76
CA ALA A 119 -5.49 -9.76 0.49
C ALA A 119 -6.69 -9.73 -0.48
N PHE A 120 -6.70 -10.59 -1.50
CA PHE A 120 -7.82 -10.73 -2.43
C PHE A 120 -9.07 -11.25 -1.74
N ALA A 121 -8.93 -12.28 -0.89
CA ALA A 121 -10.05 -12.82 -0.13
C ALA A 121 -10.66 -11.77 0.81
N GLU A 122 -9.83 -10.97 1.48
CA GLU A 122 -10.30 -9.85 2.31
C GLU A 122 -11.02 -8.77 1.49
N ALA A 123 -10.48 -8.41 0.32
CA ALA A 123 -11.12 -7.44 -0.56
C ALA A 123 -12.49 -7.92 -1.09
N ASP A 124 -12.60 -9.22 -1.42
CA ASP A 124 -13.86 -9.82 -1.88
C ASP A 124 -14.92 -9.86 -0.77
N ALA A 125 -14.50 -10.16 0.46
CA ALA A 125 -15.39 -10.16 1.63
C ALA A 125 -15.92 -8.75 1.93
N GLU A 126 -15.05 -7.72 1.85
CA GLU A 126 -15.45 -6.32 2.04
C GLU A 126 -16.41 -5.83 0.94
N ALA A 127 -16.24 -6.26 -0.31
CA ALA A 127 -17.14 -5.90 -1.41
C ALA A 127 -18.51 -6.57 -1.33
N SER A 128 -18.63 -7.65 -0.55
CA SER A 128 -19.87 -8.42 -0.37
C SER A 128 -20.65 -8.04 0.90
N SER A 129 -20.11 -7.12 1.70
CA SER A 129 -20.70 -6.63 2.96
C SER A 129 -21.32 -5.26 2.78
#